data_AF-A0A8T3YMK4-F1
#
_entry.id   AF-A0A8T3YMK4-F1
#
_cell.length_a   1.000
_cell.length_b   1.000
_cell.length_c   1.000
_cell.angle_alpha   90.00
_cell.angle_beta   90.00
_cell.angle_gamma   90.00
#
_symmetry.space_group_name_H-M   'P 1'
#
loop_
_entity.id
_entity.type
_entity.pdbx_description
1 polymer ?
#
loop_
_entity_poly.entity_id
_entity_poly.type
_entity_poly.pdbx_seq_one_letter_code
_entity_poly.pdbx_strand_id
1 'polypeptide(L)'
;MRSKGASVWDYSVVSDILNVHKAGAKVAASAELGDFTVDFNSEGTVVGLEIMHASDFFGSVSISKEDLSELREVDILTEQRNDIVLVMIRLLGENVNQVIPIPTPVLTQ
;
A
#
# COMPACT_ATOMS: atom_id res chain seq x y z
N MET A 1 17.82 -8.93 -15.08
CA MET A 1 17.15 -9.76 -14.06
C MET A 1 15.84 -9.07 -13.72
N ARG A 2 14.72 -9.82 -13.68
CA ARG A 2 13.33 -9.39 -13.93
C ARG A 2 12.86 -8.12 -13.21
N SER A 3 12.38 -7.13 -13.95
CA SER A 3 11.49 -6.11 -13.39
C SER A 3 10.14 -6.78 -13.12
N LYS A 4 9.74 -6.85 -11.85
CA LYS A 4 8.33 -7.02 -11.47
C LYS A 4 7.58 -5.81 -12.05
N GLY A 5 6.42 -6.05 -12.65
CA GLY A 5 5.62 -5.00 -13.29
C GLY A 5 5.40 -3.84 -12.32
N ALA A 6 5.63 -2.61 -12.81
CA ALA A 6 5.42 -1.40 -12.04
C ALA A 6 3.99 -1.38 -11.48
N SER A 7 3.83 -0.94 -10.24
CA SER A 7 2.50 -0.67 -9.70
C SER A 7 1.86 0.54 -10.39
N VAL A 8 0.54 0.48 -10.59
CA VAL A 8 -0.30 1.64 -10.95
C VAL A 8 -0.86 2.20 -9.65
N TRP A 9 -0.74 3.51 -9.47
CA TRP A 9 -1.15 4.15 -8.22
C TRP A 9 -1.72 5.54 -8.50
N ASP A 10 -2.53 6.02 -7.56
CA ASP A 10 -3.11 7.36 -7.58
C ASP A 10 -3.29 7.85 -6.13
N TYR A 11 -2.96 9.11 -5.89
CA TYR A 11 -3.25 9.78 -4.62
C TYR A 11 -4.18 10.96 -4.86
N SER A 12 -5.36 10.91 -4.23
CA SER A 12 -6.34 11.98 -4.30
C SER A 12 -6.20 12.90 -3.09
N VAL A 13 -5.71 14.12 -3.31
CA VAL A 13 -5.63 15.16 -2.28
C VAL A 13 -7.02 15.51 -1.72
N VAL A 14 -8.07 15.44 -2.54
CA VAL A 14 -9.44 15.83 -2.16
C VAL A 14 -10.06 14.80 -1.22
N SER A 15 -9.97 13.52 -1.57
CA SER A 15 -10.55 12.44 -0.76
C SER A 15 -9.59 11.90 0.30
N ASP A 16 -8.30 12.26 0.21
CA ASP A 16 -7.21 11.75 1.05
C ASP A 16 -7.08 10.22 1.00
N ILE A 17 -7.12 9.68 -0.21
CA ILE A 17 -7.03 8.24 -0.47
C ILE A 17 -5.83 7.97 -1.36
N LEU A 18 -4.97 7.04 -0.93
CA LEU A 18 -3.90 6.47 -1.76
C LEU A 18 -4.33 5.07 -2.23
N ASN A 19 -4.40 4.91 -3.54
CA ASN A 19 -4.65 3.63 -4.20
C ASN A 19 -3.39 3.13 -4.87
N VAL A 20 -3.06 1.84 -4.70
CA VAL A 20 -1.97 1.18 -5.42
C VAL A 20 -2.39 -0.24 -5.83
N HIS A 21 -2.11 -0.60 -7.08
CA HIS A 21 -2.37 -1.93 -7.63
C HIS A 21 -1.20 -2.41 -8.48
N LYS A 22 -0.93 -3.72 -8.47
CA LYS A 22 0.05 -4.33 -9.38
C LYS A 22 -0.47 -4.28 -10.81
N ALA A 23 0.29 -3.71 -11.74
CA ALA A 23 -0.15 -3.60 -13.13
C ALA A 23 -0.51 -4.96 -13.74
N GLY A 24 -1.68 -5.03 -14.38
CA GLY A 24 -2.17 -6.25 -15.05
C GLY A 24 -2.70 -7.33 -14.11
N ALA A 25 -2.68 -7.12 -12.79
CA ALA A 25 -3.29 -8.04 -11.85
C ALA A 25 -4.81 -7.91 -11.84
N LYS A 26 -5.52 -9.03 -11.64
CA LYS A 26 -6.97 -9.05 -11.44
C LYS A 26 -7.28 -9.26 -9.96
N VAL A 27 -8.14 -8.41 -9.42
CA VAL A 27 -8.71 -8.56 -8.09
C VAL A 27 -9.77 -9.66 -8.13
N ALA A 28 -9.74 -10.55 -7.14
CA ALA A 28 -10.72 -11.63 -6.96
C ALA A 28 -11.44 -11.53 -5.61
N ALA A 29 -10.79 -10.96 -4.60
CA ALA A 29 -11.35 -10.71 -3.27
C ALA A 29 -10.66 -9.51 -2.64
N SER A 30 -11.32 -8.90 -1.65
CA SER A 30 -10.79 -7.77 -0.87
C SER A 30 -11.08 -7.99 0.60
N ALA A 31 -10.22 -7.46 1.47
CA ALA A 31 -10.42 -7.43 2.92
C ALA A 31 -10.27 -6.01 3.44
N GLU A 32 -11.24 -5.56 4.22
CA GLU A 32 -11.25 -4.24 4.87
C GLU A 32 -10.73 -4.37 6.31
N LEU A 33 -9.80 -3.50 6.69
CA LEU A 33 -9.09 -3.50 7.97
C LEU A 33 -8.98 -2.05 8.48
N GLY A 34 -10.06 -1.51 9.03
CA GLY A 34 -10.12 -0.09 9.40
C GLY A 34 -10.00 0.77 8.14
N ASP A 35 -8.99 1.63 8.09
CA ASP A 35 -8.74 2.55 6.96
C ASP A 35 -8.00 1.89 5.77
N PHE A 36 -7.75 0.58 5.84
CA PHE A 36 -7.02 -0.16 4.82
C PHE A 36 -7.93 -1.14 4.09
N THR A 37 -7.89 -1.15 2.75
CA THR A 37 -8.46 -2.24 1.93
C THR A 37 -7.32 -2.98 1.26
N VAL A 38 -7.23 -4.29 1.44
CA VAL A 38 -6.22 -5.15 0.82
C VAL A 38 -6.88 -6.05 -0.22
N ASP A 39 -6.41 -5.98 -1.46
CA ASP A 39 -6.93 -6.79 -2.55
C ASP A 39 -6.08 -8.02 -2.82
N PHE A 40 -6.74 -9.14 -3.08
CA PHE A 40 -6.16 -10.43 -3.39
C PHE A 40 -6.58 -10.91 -4.78
N ASN A 41 -5.67 -11.57 -5.48
CA ASN A 41 -6.00 -12.33 -6.68
C ASN A 41 -6.58 -13.72 -6.32
N SER A 42 -6.94 -14.50 -7.34
CA SER A 42 -7.48 -15.86 -7.16
C SER A 42 -6.50 -16.86 -6.53
N GLU A 43 -5.22 -16.51 -6.44
CA GLU A 43 -4.18 -17.31 -5.81
C GLU A 43 -3.92 -16.88 -4.35
N GLY A 44 -4.69 -15.92 -3.82
CA GLY A 44 -4.52 -15.38 -2.47
C GLY A 44 -3.32 -14.44 -2.32
N THR A 45 -2.73 -13.98 -3.43
CA THR A 45 -1.61 -13.04 -3.41
C THR A 45 -2.13 -11.60 -3.34
N VAL A 46 -1.51 -10.75 -2.51
CA VAL A 46 -1.83 -9.32 -2.45
C VAL A 46 -1.46 -8.63 -3.76
N VAL A 47 -2.44 -7.95 -4.37
CA VAL A 47 -2.33 -7.27 -5.66
C VAL A 47 -2.78 -5.82 -5.62
N GLY A 48 -3.46 -5.38 -4.56
CA GLY A 48 -3.89 -4.01 -4.38
C GLY A 48 -3.91 -3.61 -2.91
N LEU A 49 -3.80 -2.31 -2.68
CA LEU A 49 -3.90 -1.69 -1.37
C LEU A 49 -4.54 -0.30 -1.56
N GLU A 50 -5.61 -0.05 -0.82
CA GLU A 50 -6.19 1.27 -0.64
C GLU A 50 -5.95 1.72 0.81
N ILE A 51 -5.57 2.97 0.98
CA ILE A 51 -5.36 3.60 2.28
C ILE A 51 -6.24 4.86 2.33
N MET A 52 -7.29 4.81 3.15
CA MET A 52 -8.09 5.96 3.51
C MET A 52 -7.37 6.81 4.57
N HIS A 53 -7.69 8.10 4.64
CA HIS A 53 -7.02 9.03 5.57
C HIS A 53 -5.49 8.95 5.45
N ALA A 54 -5.00 8.85 4.20
CA ALA A 54 -3.61 8.52 3.93
C ALA A 54 -2.65 9.55 4.54
N SER A 55 -3.00 10.84 4.50
CA SER A 55 -2.18 11.88 5.11
C SER A 55 -2.04 11.75 6.63
N ASP A 56 -3.07 11.26 7.32
CA ASP A 56 -3.01 11.00 8.77
C ASP A 56 -2.11 9.78 9.07
N PHE A 57 -2.27 8.69 8.30
CA PHE A 57 -1.45 7.49 8.46
C PHE A 57 0.03 7.79 8.22
N PHE A 58 0.35 8.45 7.10
CA PHE A 58 1.72 8.76 6.70
C PHE A 58 2.32 9.93 7.50
N GLY A 59 1.48 10.83 8.03
CA GLY A 59 1.90 11.91 8.93
C GLY A 59 2.59 11.38 10.19
N SER A 60 2.21 10.20 10.68
CA SER A 60 2.85 9.53 11.82
C SER A 60 4.33 9.20 11.59
N VAL A 61 4.75 9.10 10.32
CA VAL A 61 6.14 8.87 9.89
C VAL A 61 6.73 10.06 9.14
N SER A 62 6.21 11.26 9.43
CA SER A 62 6.71 12.54 8.91
C SER A 62 6.66 12.67 7.38
N ILE A 63 5.63 12.09 6.75
CA ILE A 63 5.32 12.30 5.33
C ILE A 63 4.07 13.18 5.25
N SER A 64 4.21 14.35 4.66
CA SER A 64 3.13 15.33 4.53
C SER A 64 2.17 14.99 3.39
N LYS A 65 1.04 15.71 3.33
CA LYS A 65 0.08 15.59 2.24
C LYS A 65 0.68 16.02 0.91
N GLU A 66 1.51 17.06 0.95
CA GLU A 66 2.27 17.58 -0.17
C GLU A 66 3.25 16.51 -0.69
N ASP A 67 3.99 15.86 0.21
CA ASP A 67 4.90 14.77 -0.16
C ASP A 67 4.18 13.61 -0.88
N LEU A 68 2.97 13.25 -0.43
CA LEU A 68 2.15 12.21 -1.08
C LEU A 68 1.73 12.62 -2.50
N SER A 69 1.47 13.91 -2.73
CA SER A 69 1.11 14.43 -4.05
C SER A 69 2.27 14.50 -5.04
N GLU A 70 3.51 14.45 -4.54
CA GLU A 70 4.76 14.52 -5.32
C GLU A 70 5.45 13.16 -5.47
N LEU A 71 4.75 12.07 -5.12
CA LEU A 71 5.26 10.71 -5.29
C LEU A 71 5.52 10.42 -6.78
N ARG A 72 6.56 9.62 -7.02
CA ARG A 72 6.99 9.16 -8.36
C ARG A 72 6.77 7.66 -8.51
N GLU A 73 6.98 6.90 -7.45
CA GLU A 73 6.71 5.47 -7.41
C GLU A 73 6.04 5.09 -6.08
N VAL A 74 5.08 4.18 -6.18
CA VAL A 74 4.45 3.52 -5.06
C VAL A 74 4.36 2.03 -5.39
N ASP A 75 4.92 1.18 -4.53
CA ASP A 75 4.90 -0.27 -4.73
C ASP A 75 4.36 -0.99 -3.50
N ILE A 76 3.66 -2.10 -3.73
CA ILE A 76 3.28 -3.06 -2.70
C ILE A 76 4.38 -4.11 -2.57
N LEU A 77 4.97 -4.20 -1.38
CA LEU A 77 5.93 -5.21 -1.01
C LEU A 77 5.24 -6.23 -0.09
N THR A 78 5.48 -7.51 -0.33
CA THR A 78 5.02 -8.58 0.55
C THR A 78 6.17 -9.47 0.97
N GLU A 79 6.19 -9.86 2.24
CA GLU A 79 7.16 -10.81 2.79
C GLU A 79 6.42 -11.92 3.53
N GLN A 80 6.68 -13.17 3.16
CA GLN A 80 6.13 -14.33 3.86
C GLN A 80 7.05 -14.71 5.03
N ARG A 81 6.51 -14.80 6.24
CA ARG A 81 7.19 -15.33 7.42
C ARG A 81 6.34 -16.42 8.07
N ASN A 82 6.71 -17.67 7.86
CA ASN A 82 5.89 -18.83 8.24
C ASN A 82 4.48 -18.71 7.63
N ASP A 83 3.43 -18.69 8.46
CA ASP A 83 2.03 -18.58 8.03
C ASP A 83 1.52 -17.13 8.00
N ILE A 84 2.41 -16.13 8.15
CA ILE A 84 2.06 -14.71 8.15
C ILE A 84 2.58 -14.04 6.88
N VAL A 85 1.71 -13.26 6.22
CA VAL A 85 2.09 -12.34 5.15
C VAL A 85 2.22 -10.94 5.74
N LEU A 86 3.42 -10.36 5.67
CA LEU A 86 3.64 -8.95 5.94
C LEU A 86 3.37 -8.16 4.67
N VAL A 87 2.52 -7.14 4.77
CA VAL A 87 2.24 -6.19 3.68
C VAL A 87 2.92 -4.87 4.02
N MET A 88 3.68 -4.34 3.09
CA MET A 88 4.38 -3.06 3.21
C MET A 88 4.14 -2.23 1.96
N ILE A 89 4.18 -0.92 2.11
CA ILE A 89 4.15 0.03 1.01
C ILE A 89 5.51 0.73 0.89
N ARG A 90 6.06 0.74 -0.31
CA ARG A 90 7.26 1.53 -0.65
C ARG A 90 6.80 2.81 -1.32
N LEU A 91 7.26 3.95 -0.80
CA LEU A 91 7.02 5.28 -1.35
C LEU A 91 8.33 5.88 -1.83
N LEU A 92 8.35 6.39 -3.05
CA LEU A 92 9.46 7.14 -3.62
C LEU A 92 8.95 8.44 -4.23
N GLY A 93 9.39 9.58 -3.69
CA GLY A 93 9.12 10.94 -4.17
C GLY A 93 10.41 11.76 -4.21
N GLU A 94 10.31 13.08 -4.25
CA GLU A 94 11.48 13.97 -4.12
C GLU A 94 12.04 13.93 -2.69
N ASN A 95 11.18 14.08 -1.69
CA ASN A 95 11.53 14.12 -0.26
C ASN A 95 11.24 12.80 0.47
N VAL A 96 10.69 11.81 -0.22
CA VAL A 96 10.28 10.52 0.37
C VAL A 96 11.04 9.37 -0.27
N ASN A 97 11.64 8.52 0.57
CA ASN A 97 12.15 7.21 0.16
C ASN A 97 12.05 6.26 1.36
N GLN A 98 10.86 5.70 1.56
CA GLN A 98 10.55 4.91 2.75
C GLN A 98 9.80 3.62 2.39
N VAL A 99 9.96 2.61 3.25
CA VAL A 99 9.15 1.38 3.23
C VAL A 99 8.44 1.30 4.56
N ILE A 100 7.12 1.27 4.51
CA ILE A 100 6.26 1.40 5.68
C ILE A 100 5.40 0.14 5.78
N PRO A 101 5.42 -0.57 6.92
CA PRO A 101 4.53 -1.72 7.12
C PRO A 101 3.08 -1.23 7.24
N ILE A 102 2.18 -1.95 6.59
CA ILE A 102 0.74 -1.77 6.81
C ILE A 102 0.40 -2.46 8.13
N PRO A 103 -0.21 -1.75 9.10
CA PRO A 103 -0.57 -2.34 10.38
C PRO A 103 -1.45 -3.57 10.16
N THR A 104 -1.04 -4.71 10.70
CA THR A 104 -1.91 -5.87 10.80
C THR A 104 -2.77 -5.72 12.06
N PRO A 105 -4.05 -6.12 12.04
CA PRO A 105 -4.85 -6.15 13.26
C PRO A 105 -4.15 -7.05 14.29
N VAL A 106 -4.00 -6.53 15.51
CA VAL A 106 -3.48 -7.31 16.63
C VAL A 106 -4.61 -8.22 17.10
N LEU A 107 -4.48 -9.53 16.87
CA LEU A 107 -5.29 -10.52 17.58
C LEU A 107 -4.88 -10.49 19.05
N THR A 108 -5.63 -9.74 19.86
CA THR A 108 -5.55 -9.87 21.32
C THR A 108 -6.31 -11.14 21.70
N GLN A 109 -5.61 -12.10 22.29
CA GLN A 109 -6.21 -13.31 22.88
C GLN A 109 -6.79 -13.01 24.25
#